data_AF-A0A271LGW6-F1
#
_entry.id   AF-A0A271LGW6-F1
#
_cell.length_a   1.000
_cell.length_b   1.000
_cell.length_c   1.000
_cell.angle_alpha   90.00
_cell.angle_beta   90.00
_cell.angle_gamma   90.00
#
_symmetry.space_group_name_H-M   'P 1'
#
loop_
_entity.id
_entity.type
_entity.pdbx_description
1 polymer ?
#
loop_
_entity_poly.entity_id
_entity_poly.type
_entity_poly.pdbx_seq_one_letter_code
_entity_poly.pdbx_strand_id
1 'polypeptide(L)' 'MQVAKWGNSLAVRLPAVVVEALELKEGDEIEIHVAEARRLGVARKPAREELLKRLRAFRGRLPADFKFDRDEANAR' A
#
# COMPACT_ATOMS: atom_id res chain seq x y z
N MET A 1 -21.33 4.20 -10.94
CA MET A 1 -20.27 5.21 -10.68
C MET A 1 -19.70 5.65 -12.01
N GLN A 2 -19.29 6.90 -12.14
CA GLN A 2 -18.71 7.45 -13.38
C GLN A 2 -17.40 8.14 -13.03
N VAL A 3 -16.41 8.00 -13.90
CA VAL A 3 -15.15 8.73 -13.78
C VAL A 3 -15.40 10.20 -14.12
N ALA A 4 -14.94 11.09 -13.26
CA ALA A 4 -15.02 12.54 -13.44
C ALA A 4 -13.63 13.15 -13.54
N LYS A 5 -13.52 14.35 -14.10
CA LYS A 5 -12.26 15.11 -14.11
C LYS A 5 -12.17 15.96 -12.85
N TRP A 6 -11.05 15.89 -12.15
CA TRP A 6 -10.72 16.75 -11.01
C TRP A 6 -9.35 17.38 -11.24
N GLY A 7 -9.31 18.66 -11.59
CA GLY A 7 -8.10 19.32 -12.05
C GLY A 7 -7.52 18.64 -13.29
N ASN A 8 -6.25 18.22 -13.21
CA ASN A 8 -5.57 17.47 -14.28
C ASN A 8 -5.70 15.95 -14.15
N SER A 9 -6.44 15.47 -13.15
CA SER A 9 -6.56 14.05 -12.82
C SER A 9 -7.99 13.54 -13.04
N LEU A 10 -8.14 12.21 -13.01
CA LEU A 10 -9.43 11.54 -12.99
C LEU A 10 -9.78 11.12 -11.57
N ALA A 11 -11.06 11.21 -11.23
CA ALA A 11 -11.60 10.88 -9.92
C ALA A 11 -12.79 9.93 -10.05
N VAL A 12 -12.93 9.06 -9.06
CA VAL A 12 -14.13 8.24 -8.84
C VAL A 12 -14.69 8.57 -7.47
N ARG A 13 -16.01 8.50 -7.33
CA ARG A 13 -16.63 8.54 -6.01
C ARG A 13 -16.32 7.22 -5.29
N LEU A 14 -16.13 7.26 -3.98
CA LEU A 14 -16.04 6.06 -3.15
C LEU A 14 -17.41 5.81 -2.51
N PRO A 15 -17.98 4.59 -2.60
CA PRO A 15 -19.20 4.26 -1.89
C PRO A 15 -19.03 4.36 -0.37
N ALA A 16 -20.10 4.71 0.37
CA ALA A 16 -20.07 4.85 1.83
C ALA A 16 -19.52 3.61 2.54
N VAL A 17 -19.93 2.41 2.11
CA VAL A 17 -19.42 1.14 2.65
C VAL A 17 -17.91 0.99 2.56
N VAL A 18 -17.27 1.53 1.50
CA VAL A 18 -15.80 1.50 1.35
C VAL A 18 -15.14 2.51 2.27
N VAL A 19 -15.72 3.71 2.38
CA VAL A 19 -15.25 4.77 3.29
C VAL A 19 -15.30 4.28 4.74
N GLU A 20 -16.39 3.63 5.14
CA GLU A 20 -16.58 3.07 6.49
C GLU A 20 -15.62 1.90 6.74
N ALA A 21 -15.54 0.93 5.83
CA ALA A 21 -14.69 -0.26 6.02
C ALA A 21 -13.19 0.06 6.10
N LEU A 22 -12.76 1.14 5.45
CA LEU A 22 -11.37 1.61 5.47
C LEU A 22 -11.15 2.78 6.44
N GLU A 23 -12.19 3.16 7.20
CA GLU A 23 -12.20 4.28 8.14
C GLU A 23 -11.63 5.59 7.56
N LEU A 24 -11.92 5.86 6.29
CA LEU A 24 -11.39 7.01 5.57
C LEU A 24 -12.09 8.30 6.01
N LYS A 25 -11.30 9.36 6.15
CA LYS A 25 -11.76 10.71 6.45
C LYS A 25 -11.27 11.68 5.39
N GLU A 26 -11.92 12.83 5.29
CA GLU A 26 -11.43 13.92 4.44
C GLU A 26 -10.01 14.30 4.86
N GLY A 27 -9.11 14.42 3.88
CA GLY A 27 -7.68 14.71 4.11
C GLY A 27 -6.79 13.47 4.31
N ASP A 28 -7.35 12.25 4.35
CA ASP A 28 -6.53 11.04 4.43
C ASP A 28 -5.73 10.77 3.15
N GLU A 29 -4.46 10.39 3.33
CA GLU A 29 -3.65 9.83 2.25
C GLU A 29 -4.02 8.37 2.00
N ILE A 30 -4.47 8.08 0.78
CA ILE A 30 -4.75 6.73 0.31
C ILE A 30 -3.87 6.38 -0.88
N GLU A 31 -3.61 5.09 -1.05
CA GLU A 31 -2.92 4.54 -2.21
C GLU A 31 -3.87 3.62 -2.97
N ILE A 32 -4.00 3.85 -4.28
CA ILE A 32 -4.79 3.02 -5.19
C ILE A 32 -3.82 2.21 -6.04
N HIS A 33 -3.90 0.88 -5.95
CA HIS A 33 -3.09 -0.04 -6.76
C HIS A 33 -3.98 -0.99 -7.58
N VAL A 34 -3.42 -1.55 -8.65
CA VAL A 34 -4.10 -2.59 -9.42
C VAL A 34 -3.94 -3.92 -8.69
N ALA A 35 -5.02 -4.43 -8.12
CA ALA A 35 -5.02 -5.73 -7.45
C ALA A 35 -5.00 -6.86 -8.47
N GLU A 36 -5.84 -6.77 -9.50
CA GLU A 36 -5.94 -7.72 -10.62
C GLU A 36 -6.48 -7.02 -11.88
N ALA A 37 -6.61 -7.76 -12.99
CA ALA A 37 -7.26 -7.27 -14.20
C ALA A 37 -8.64 -6.68 -13.87
N ARG A 38 -8.78 -5.36 -14.08
CA ARG A 38 -10.00 -4.58 -13.82
C ARG A 38 -10.42 -4.50 -12.34
N ARG A 39 -9.52 -4.82 -11.39
CA ARG A 39 -9.74 -4.65 -9.94
C ARG A 39 -8.79 -3.62 -9.37
N LEU A 40 -9.35 -2.60 -8.72
CA LEU A 40 -8.60 -1.60 -7.98
C LEU A 40 -8.63 -1.97 -6.49
N GLY A 41 -7.46 -2.04 -5.87
CA GLY A 41 -7.30 -2.09 -4.42
C GLY A 41 -7.14 -0.67 -3.87
N VAL A 42 -7.84 -0.36 -2.79
CA VAL A 42 -7.67 0.89 -2.04
C VAL A 42 -7.09 0.52 -0.69
N ALA A 43 -5.95 1.11 -0.34
CA ALA A 43 -5.34 0.94 0.96
C ALA A 43 -5.04 2.30 1.57
N ARG A 44 -5.23 2.43 2.88
CA ARG A 44 -4.67 3.56 3.62
C ARG A 44 -3.16 3.38 3.68
N LYS A 45 -2.42 4.48 3.55
CA LYS A 45 -0.98 4.46 3.76
C LYS A 45 -0.69 4.02 5.20
N PRO A 46 0.05 2.91 5.41
CA PRO A 46 0.29 2.42 6.75
C PRO A 46 1.11 3.45 7.54
N ALA A 47 0.78 3.61 8.81
CA ALA A 47 1.60 4.45 9.69
C ALA A 47 3.01 3.84 9.84
N ARG A 48 4.00 4.68 10.15
CA ARG A 48 5.39 4.23 10.37
C ARG A 48 5.47 3.07 11.38
N GLU A 49 4.66 3.13 12.44
CA GLU A 49 4.61 2.09 13.47
C GLU A 49 4.06 0.75 12.95
N GLU A 50 3.02 0.80 12.10
CA GLU A 50 2.46 -0.39 11.46
C GLU A 50 3.45 -1.02 10.50
N LEU A 51 4.18 -0.20 9.74
CA LEU A 51 5.23 -0.67 8.85
C LEU A 51 6.35 -1.36 9.65
N LEU A 52 6.79 -0.75 10.76
CA LEU A 52 7.76 -1.36 11.67
C LEU A 52 7.23 -2.67 12.27
N LYS A 53 5.94 -2.75 12.63
CA LYS A 53 5.31 -3.98 13.12
C LYS A 53 5.33 -5.09 12.08
N ARG A 54 5.05 -4.79 10.80
CA ARG A 54 5.15 -5.74 9.69
C ARG A 54 6.59 -6.24 9.52
N LEU A 55 7.58 -5.34 9.53
CA LEU A 55 9.00 -5.73 9.43
C LEU A 55 9.46 -6.61 10.60
N ARG A 56 8.96 -6.35 11.81
CA ARG A 56 9.28 -7.15 13.00
C ARG A 56 8.85 -8.61 12.87
N ALA A 57 7.81 -8.93 12.08
CA ALA A 57 7.37 -10.31 11.85
C ALA A 57 8.41 -11.17 11.08
N PHE A 58 9.40 -10.54 10.45
CA PHE A 58 10.48 -11.22 9.74
C PHE A 58 11.78 -11.34 10.56
N ARG A 59 11.82 -10.85 11.81
CA ARG A 59 12.99 -10.99 12.68
C ARG A 59 13.29 -12.46 12.97
N GLY A 60 14.57 -12.81 13.02
CA GLY A 60 15.04 -14.16 13.36
C GLY A 60 14.85 -15.21 12.26
N ARG A 61 14.35 -14.82 11.07
CA ARG A 61 14.23 -15.73 9.92
C ARG A 61 15.55 -15.95 9.17
N LEU A 62 16.52 -15.06 9.38
CA LEU A 62 17.82 -15.14 8.72
C LEU A 62 18.80 -15.93 9.60
N PRO A 63 19.69 -16.74 8.99
CA PRO A 63 20.79 -17.40 9.68
C PRO A 63 21.64 -16.42 10.50
N ALA A 64 22.29 -16.91 11.55
CA ALA A 64 23.12 -16.10 12.44
C ALA A 64 24.32 -15.45 11.72
N ASP A 65 24.78 -16.08 10.65
CA ASP A 65 25.88 -15.67 9.77
C ASP A 65 25.41 -14.94 8.51
N PHE A 66 24.10 -14.69 8.36
CA PHE A 66 23.58 -14.02 7.19
C PHE A 66 24.11 -12.59 7.09
N LYS A 67 24.77 -12.30 5.97
CA LYS A 67 25.20 -10.96 5.58
C LYS A 67 24.57 -10.63 4.25
N PHE A 68 23.83 -9.53 4.20
CA PHE A 68 23.30 -9.03 2.94
C PHE A 68 24.44 -8.41 2.12
N ASP A 69 24.71 -8.97 0.94
CA ASP A 69 25.60 -8.39 -0.06
C ASP A 69 24.77 -7.85 -1.24
N ARG A 70 24.92 -6.55 -1.51
CA ARG A 70 24.16 -5.87 -2.55
C ARG A 70 24.63 -6.24 -3.95
N ASP A 71 25.93 -6.41 -4.14
CA ASP A 71 26.50 -6.65 -5.46
C ASP A 71 26.24 -8.09 -5.89
N GLU A 72 26.36 -9.04 -4.96
CA GLU A 72 25.94 -10.43 -5.16
C GLU A 72 24.46 -10.52 -5.55
N ALA A 73 23.56 -9.84 -4.84
CA ALA A 73 22.12 -9.87 -5.11
C ALA A 73 21.72 -9.23 -6.45
N ASN A 74 22.54 -8.33 -7.00
CA ASN A 74 22.29 -7.64 -8.26
C ASN A 74 23.09 -8.22 -9.44
N ALA A 75 23.92 -9.23 -9.21
CA ALA A 75 24.60 -9.96 -10.27
C ALA A 75 23.55 -10.74 -11.08
N ARG A 76 23.19 -10.20 -12.24
CA ARG A 76 22.31 -10.82 -13.24
C ARG A 76 22.96 -10.70 -14.60
#